data_AF-A0A9P6XQH8-F1
#
_entry.id   AF-A0A9P6XQH8-F1
#
_cell.length_a   1.000
_cell.length_b   1.000
_cell.length_c   1.000
_cell.angle_alpha   90.00
_cell.angle_beta   90.00
_cell.angle_gamma   90.00
#
_symmetry.space_group_name_H-M   'P 1'
#
loop_
_entity.id
_entity.type
_entity.pdbx_description
1 polymer ?
#
loop_
_entity_poly.entity_id
_entity_poly.type
_entity_poly.pdbx_seq_one_letter_code
_entity_poly.pdbx_strand_id
1 'polypeptide(L)'
;MLCCTDIEGDTCHKRALRFLNQHYRAVHRILVESDAIRVDFHNQRLHAVVTKPYGDANERARIERAVAIAQLAIDVLAETGDSDAHLPNAQVRVGIDSGMAWAAPQPIRRPSVPGMEGLKAST
;
A
#
# COMPACT_ATOMS: atom_id res chain seq x y z
N MET A 1 12.82 11.46 -2.18
CA MET A 1 13.34 11.24 -3.54
C MET A 1 14.43 10.19 -3.47
N LEU A 2 14.66 9.37 -4.49
CA LEU A 2 15.65 8.28 -4.41
C LEU A 2 17.11 8.75 -4.36
N CYS A 3 17.38 10.07 -4.41
CA CYS A 3 18.70 10.72 -4.27
C CYS A 3 19.84 9.97 -4.97
N CYS A 4 19.55 9.34 -6.10
CA CYS A 4 20.47 8.45 -6.79
C CYS A 4 21.38 9.21 -7.78
N THR A 5 21.20 10.51 -7.91
CA THR A 5 22.08 11.47 -8.61
C THR A 5 22.05 12.81 -7.87
N ASP A 6 23.14 13.59 -7.96
CA ASP A 6 23.26 14.92 -7.32
C ASP A 6 22.32 15.97 -7.95
N ILE A 7 21.97 15.77 -9.21
CA ILE A 7 21.07 16.63 -9.98
C ILE A 7 19.77 15.88 -10.23
N GLU A 8 18.64 16.54 -10.01
CA GLU A 8 17.33 16.06 -10.39
C GLU A 8 17.17 16.17 -11.91
N GLY A 9 17.42 15.07 -12.62
CA GLY A 9 17.26 14.98 -14.07
C GLY A 9 16.49 13.71 -14.48
N ASP A 10 16.29 13.55 -15.79
CA ASP A 10 15.46 12.48 -16.38
C ASP A 10 15.81 11.08 -15.89
N THR A 11 17.09 10.77 -15.70
CA THR A 11 17.55 9.46 -15.23
C THR A 11 17.12 9.19 -13.79
N CYS A 12 17.14 10.22 -12.93
CA CYS A 12 16.67 10.12 -11.55
C CYS A 12 15.16 9.83 -11.51
N HIS A 13 14.37 10.56 -12.30
CA HIS A 13 12.92 10.33 -12.38
C HIS A 13 12.57 8.96 -12.96
N LYS A 14 13.24 8.53 -14.04
CA LYS A 14 13.01 7.20 -14.64
C LYS A 14 13.28 6.08 -13.65
N ARG A 15 14.37 6.17 -12.87
CA ARG A 15 14.69 5.18 -11.82
C ARG A 15 13.69 5.23 -10.68
N ALA A 16 13.30 6.43 -10.24
CA ALA A 16 12.30 6.58 -9.19
C ALA A 16 10.94 5.98 -9.58
N LEU A 17 10.48 6.23 -10.81
CA LEU A 17 9.24 5.65 -11.33
C LEU A 17 9.33 4.13 -11.48
N ARG A 18 10.47 3.60 -11.93
CA ARG A 18 10.70 2.15 -11.99
C ARG A 18 10.68 1.50 -10.62
N PHE A 19 11.37 2.09 -9.64
CA PHE A 19 11.32 1.64 -8.25
C PHE A 19 9.89 1.60 -7.73
N LEU A 20 9.13 2.69 -7.87
CA LEU A 20 7.75 2.75 -7.39
C LEU A 20 6.86 1.70 -8.09
N ASN A 21 7.00 1.51 -9.40
CA ASN A 21 6.21 0.54 -10.15
C ASN A 21 6.53 -0.92 -9.76
N GLN A 22 7.80 -1.25 -9.57
CA GLN A 22 8.23 -2.61 -9.17
C GLN A 22 7.68 -3.00 -7.80
N HIS A 23 7.88 -2.13 -6.81
CA HIS A 23 7.40 -2.36 -5.44
C HIS A 23 5.86 -2.31 -5.38
N TYR A 24 5.23 -1.40 -6.13
CA TYR A 24 3.78 -1.36 -6.26
C TYR A 24 3.20 -2.68 -6.79
N ARG A 25 3.80 -3.25 -7.85
CA ARG A 25 3.33 -4.52 -8.44
C ARG A 25 3.46 -5.68 -7.48
N ALA A 26 4.54 -5.74 -6.71
CA ALA A 26 4.73 -6.77 -5.69
C ALA A 26 3.63 -6.70 -4.62
N VAL A 27 3.40 -5.51 -4.02
CA VAL A 27 2.35 -5.33 -3.00
C VAL A 27 0.96 -5.56 -3.58
N HIS A 28 0.71 -5.11 -4.80
CA HIS A 28 -0.59 -5.32 -5.45
C HIS A 28 -0.94 -6.81 -5.56
N ARG A 29 0.01 -7.68 -5.91
CA ARG A 29 -0.22 -9.13 -5.99
C ARG A 29 -0.56 -9.70 -4.62
N ILE A 30 0.20 -9.34 -3.58
CA ILE A 30 -0.05 -9.77 -2.20
C ILE A 30 -1.48 -9.39 -1.76
N LEU A 31 -1.91 -8.16 -2.04
CA LEU A 31 -3.25 -7.70 -1.66
C LEU A 31 -4.36 -8.44 -2.38
N VAL A 32 -4.19 -8.71 -3.68
CA VAL A 32 -5.17 -9.49 -4.47
C VAL A 32 -5.29 -10.92 -3.94
N GLU A 33 -4.16 -11.60 -3.71
CA GLU A 33 -4.14 -12.97 -3.17
C GLU A 33 -4.68 -13.02 -1.73
N SER A 34 -4.47 -11.96 -0.96
CA SER A 34 -4.99 -11.81 0.39
C SER A 34 -6.40 -11.21 0.45
N ASP A 35 -7.11 -11.10 -0.68
CA ASP A 35 -8.49 -10.58 -0.75
C ASP A 35 -8.69 -9.26 0.02
N ALA A 36 -7.64 -8.41 0.01
CA ALA A 36 -7.61 -7.11 0.65
C ALA A 36 -7.89 -6.02 -0.38
N ILE A 37 -8.62 -4.98 0.04
CA ILE A 37 -9.06 -3.92 -0.86
C ILE A 37 -7.99 -2.84 -0.88
N ARG A 38 -7.31 -2.67 -2.01
CA ARG A 38 -6.40 -1.53 -2.21
C ARG A 38 -7.22 -0.26 -2.44
N VAL A 39 -7.07 0.73 -1.57
CA VAL A 39 -7.76 2.01 -1.65
C VAL A 39 -7.00 2.96 -2.56
N ASP A 40 -5.73 3.21 -2.25
CA ASP A 40 -4.92 4.12 -3.03
C ASP A 40 -3.40 3.86 -2.92
N PHE A 41 -2.66 4.45 -3.85
CA PHE A 41 -1.21 4.53 -3.85
C PHE A 41 -0.81 5.97 -4.13
N HIS A 42 -0.48 6.71 -3.07
CA HIS A 42 -0.15 8.12 -3.13
C HIS A 42 1.32 8.33 -2.76
N ASN A 43 2.10 8.73 -3.77
CA ASN A 43 3.53 8.96 -3.67
C ASN A 43 4.29 7.69 -3.22
N GLN A 44 4.73 7.62 -1.97
CA GLN A 44 5.39 6.45 -1.38
C GLN A 44 4.50 5.65 -0.41
N ARG A 45 3.24 6.05 -0.24
CA ARG A 45 2.31 5.43 0.71
C ARG A 45 1.28 4.60 -0.05
N LEU A 46 1.13 3.34 0.36
CA LEU A 46 0.08 2.46 -0.13
C LEU A 46 -0.96 2.27 0.99
N HIS A 47 -2.23 2.45 0.66
CA HIS A 47 -3.34 2.25 1.59
C HIS A 47 -4.20 1.07 1.13
N ALA A 48 -4.42 0.12 2.03
CA ALA A 48 -5.27 -1.03 1.83
C ALA A 48 -6.15 -1.27 3.06
N VAL A 49 -7.30 -1.90 2.86
CA VAL A 49 -8.28 -2.22 3.91
C VAL A 49 -8.58 -3.71 3.90
N VAL A 50 -8.63 -4.28 5.11
CA VAL A 50 -9.03 -5.67 5.36
C VAL A 50 -10.43 -5.65 6.00
N THR A 51 -11.43 -6.16 5.30
CA THR A 51 -12.83 -6.17 5.77
C THR A 51 -13.31 -7.55 6.23
N LYS A 52 -12.59 -8.61 5.85
CA LYS A 52 -12.93 -10.00 6.15
C LYS A 52 -12.02 -10.57 7.26
N PRO A 53 -12.56 -11.37 8.20
CA PRO A 53 -13.96 -11.77 8.30
C PRO A 53 -14.88 -10.65 8.79
N TYR A 54 -16.12 -10.67 8.29
CA TYR A 54 -17.16 -9.69 8.64
C TYR A 54 -17.69 -9.88 10.06
N GLY A 55 -18.26 -8.83 10.65
CA GLY A 55 -18.86 -8.83 11.98
C GLY A 55 -17.98 -8.19 13.04
N ASP A 56 -18.61 -7.59 14.05
CA ASP A 56 -17.92 -6.77 15.05
C ASP A 56 -16.99 -7.62 15.94
N ALA A 57 -17.43 -8.83 16.30
CA ALA A 57 -16.62 -9.78 17.09
C ALA A 57 -15.34 -10.26 16.38
N ASN A 58 -15.22 -10.01 15.08
CA ASN A 58 -14.11 -10.46 14.24
C ASN A 58 -13.01 -9.39 14.04
N GLU A 59 -13.08 -8.27 14.77
CA GLU A 59 -12.07 -7.21 14.70
C GLU A 59 -10.64 -7.73 14.92
N ARG A 60 -10.44 -8.56 15.94
CA ARG A 60 -9.13 -9.16 16.23
C ARG A 60 -8.60 -9.97 15.05
N ALA A 61 -9.42 -10.79 14.43
CA ALA A 61 -9.03 -11.61 13.29
C ALA A 61 -8.65 -10.74 12.06
N ARG A 62 -9.32 -9.59 11.87
CA ARG A 62 -8.96 -8.63 10.82
C ARG A 62 -7.60 -8.00 11.08
N ILE A 63 -7.32 -7.61 12.34
CA ILE A 63 -6.02 -7.05 12.73
C ILE A 63 -4.92 -8.08 12.54
N GLU A 64 -5.10 -9.32 13.01
CA GLU A 64 -4.12 -10.41 12.83
C GLU A 64 -3.82 -10.66 11.34
N ARG A 65 -4.86 -10.65 10.50
CA ARG A 65 -4.70 -10.76 9.04
C ARG A 65 -3.97 -9.55 8.45
N ALA A 66 -4.26 -8.33 8.90
CA ALA A 66 -3.57 -7.13 8.45
C ALA A 66 -2.07 -7.15 8.82
N VAL A 67 -1.73 -7.63 10.03
CA VAL A 67 -0.35 -7.83 10.48
C VAL A 67 0.36 -8.88 9.62
N ALA A 68 -0.28 -10.00 9.31
CA ALA A 68 0.30 -11.04 8.45
C ALA A 68 0.58 -10.52 7.02
N ILE A 69 -0.37 -9.78 6.43
CA ILE A 69 -0.21 -9.15 5.11
C ILE A 69 0.93 -8.12 5.15
N ALA A 70 1.01 -7.33 6.22
CA ALA A 70 2.06 -6.34 6.42
C ALA A 70 3.45 -6.99 6.48
N GLN A 71 3.59 -8.08 7.24
CA GLN A 71 4.85 -8.80 7.34
C GLN A 71 5.26 -9.39 5.99
N LEU A 72 4.34 -10.05 5.28
CA LEU A 72 4.59 -10.59 3.94
C LEU A 72 5.03 -9.49 2.96
N ALA A 73 4.40 -8.31 3.03
CA ALA A 73 4.81 -7.17 2.21
C ALA A 73 6.23 -6.69 2.56
N ILE A 74 6.59 -6.61 3.84
CA ILE A 74 7.95 -6.24 4.28
C ILE A 74 8.97 -7.24 3.72
N ASP A 75 8.71 -8.54 3.87
CA ASP A 75 9.64 -9.60 3.48
C ASP A 75 9.85 -9.62 1.96
N VAL A 76 8.76 -9.55 1.18
CA VAL A 76 8.87 -9.50 -0.29
C VAL A 76 9.59 -8.24 -0.75
N LEU A 77 9.27 -7.07 -0.19
CA LEU A 77 9.88 -5.80 -0.59
C LEU A 77 11.37 -5.70 -0.20
N ALA A 78 11.83 -6.50 0.76
CA ALA A 78 13.25 -6.65 1.09
C ALA A 78 14.04 -7.43 0.02
N GLU A 79 13.35 -8.18 -0.85
CA GLU A 79 13.96 -8.98 -1.92
C GLU A 79 13.59 -8.51 -3.33
N THR A 80 12.72 -7.49 -3.47
CA THR A 80 12.23 -7.01 -4.77
C THR A 80 13.15 -5.95 -5.41
N GLY A 81 14.37 -5.74 -4.93
CA GLY A 81 15.34 -4.86 -5.60
C GLY A 81 15.78 -5.42 -6.95
N ASP A 82 16.34 -4.55 -7.79
CA ASP A 82 16.92 -4.95 -9.08
C ASP A 82 18.31 -4.32 -9.20
N SER A 83 19.33 -5.16 -9.00
CA SER A 83 20.74 -4.75 -9.02
C SER A 83 21.18 -4.26 -10.40
N ASP A 84 20.67 -4.89 -11.47
CA ASP A 84 21.00 -4.54 -12.86
C ASP A 84 20.40 -3.18 -13.24
N ALA A 85 19.22 -2.85 -12.69
CA ALA A 85 18.57 -1.56 -12.87
C ALA A 85 19.01 -0.50 -11.83
N HIS A 86 19.94 -0.83 -10.93
CA HIS A 86 20.34 0.01 -9.79
C HIS A 86 19.16 0.47 -8.92
N LEU A 87 18.20 -0.42 -8.68
CA LEU A 87 17.03 -0.19 -7.85
C LEU A 87 17.24 -0.86 -6.49
N PRO A 88 17.30 -0.08 -5.39
CA PRO A 88 17.48 -0.65 -4.06
C PRO A 88 16.23 -1.41 -3.61
N ASN A 89 16.39 -2.24 -2.57
CA ASN A 89 15.26 -2.79 -1.82
C ASN A 89 14.52 -1.67 -1.07
N ALA A 90 13.20 -1.80 -0.91
CA ALA A 90 12.43 -0.80 -0.19
C ALA A 90 12.56 -0.95 1.33
N GLN A 91 12.75 0.19 2.01
CA GLN A 91 12.60 0.27 3.46
C GLN A 91 11.15 0.62 3.79
N VAL A 92 10.45 -0.31 4.41
CA VAL A 92 9.00 -0.23 4.59
C VAL A 92 8.67 0.03 6.05
N ARG A 93 7.68 0.90 6.29
CA ARG A 93 7.04 1.07 7.59
C ARG A 93 5.54 0.92 7.39
N VAL A 94 4.89 0.16 8.27
CA VAL A 94 3.46 -0.11 8.18
C VAL A 94 2.77 0.44 9.44
N GLY A 95 1.69 1.19 9.23
CA GLY A 95 0.76 1.59 10.28
C GLY A 95 -0.55 0.83 10.09
N ILE A 96 -1.09 0.30 11.18
CA ILE A 96 -2.36 -0.44 11.20
C ILE A 96 -3.29 0.24 12.19
N ASP A 97 -4.51 0.50 11.76
CA ASP A 97 -5.59 1.06 12.56
C ASP A 97 -6.88 0.29 12.28
N SER A 98 -7.78 0.23 13.25
CA SER A 98 -9.08 -0.45 13.15
C SER A 98 -10.17 0.48 13.65
N GLY A 99 -11.23 0.62 12.85
CA GLY A 99 -12.35 1.49 13.20
C GLY A 99 -13.38 1.58 12.10
N MET A 100 -14.42 2.37 12.37
CA MET A 100 -15.48 2.65 11.43
C MET A 100 -15.03 3.70 10.40
N ALA A 101 -15.26 3.42 9.12
CA ALA A 101 -14.96 4.32 8.01
C ALA A 101 -16.11 4.35 7.01
N TRP A 102 -16.26 5.48 6.33
CA TRP A 102 -17.23 5.67 5.26
C TRP A 102 -16.57 5.38 3.91
N ALA A 103 -17.19 4.49 3.13
CA ALA A 103 -16.74 4.18 1.78
C ALA A 103 -17.50 5.05 0.76
N ALA A 104 -16.77 5.85 -0.03
CA ALA A 104 -17.34 6.70 -1.07
C ALA A 104 -16.60 6.54 -2.41
N PRO A 105 -17.25 6.76 -3.57
CA PRO A 105 -16.56 6.76 -4.86
C PRO A 105 -15.47 7.83 -4.92
N GLN A 106 -14.32 7.50 -5.51
CA GLN A 106 -13.25 8.47 -5.75
C GLN A 106 -13.56 9.31 -7.01
N PRO A 107 -13.36 10.63 -7.01
CA PRO A 107 -13.77 11.50 -8.11
C PRO A 107 -12.98 11.29 -9.41
N ILE A 108 -11.73 10.81 -9.34
CA ILE A 108 -10.80 10.72 -10.49
C ILE A 108 -10.62 9.28 -11.01
N ARG A 109 -11.15 8.27 -10.30
CA ARG A 109 -11.06 6.85 -10.71
C ARG A 109 -12.37 6.30 -11.22
N ARG A 110 -12.30 5.25 -12.04
CA ARG A 110 -13.45 4.41 -12.36
C ARG A 110 -14.10 3.92 -11.05
N PRO A 111 -15.45 3.82 -10.98
CA PRO A 111 -16.21 3.62 -9.73
C PRO A 111 -15.96 2.29 -9.01
N SER A 112 -15.04 1.45 -9.47
CA SER A 112 -14.81 0.09 -8.96
C SER A 112 -13.98 0.02 -7.68
N VAL A 113 -13.33 1.12 -7.24
CA VAL A 113 -12.54 1.16 -6.00
C VAL A 113 -13.00 2.32 -5.13
N PRO A 114 -13.55 2.06 -3.92
CA PRO A 114 -13.96 3.13 -3.01
C PRO A 114 -12.76 3.82 -2.38
N GLY A 115 -12.88 5.13 -2.13
CA GLY A 115 -12.11 5.85 -1.13
C GLY A 115 -12.67 5.55 0.26
N MET A 116 -11.82 5.64 1.28
CA MET A 116 -12.19 5.40 2.68
C MET A 116 -11.90 6.65 3.49
N GLU A 117 -12.94 7.20 4.13
CA GLU A 117 -12.85 8.39 4.97
C GLU A 117 -13.21 8.03 6.41
N GLY A 118 -12.38 8.43 7.37
CA GLY A 118 -12.67 8.16 8.79
C GLY A 118 -13.87 8.97 9.28
N LEU A 119 -14.80 8.33 9.99
CA LEU A 119 -15.88 9.07 10.64
C LEU A 119 -15.31 9.89 11.80
N LYS A 120 -15.34 11.22 11.69
CA LYS A 120 -15.23 12.08 12.87
C LYS A 120 -16.54 11.96 13.66
N ALA A 121 -16.46 11.54 14.92
CA ALA A 121 -17.61 11.59 15.81
C ALA A 121 -18.10 13.05 15.88
N SER A 122 -19.33 13.30 15.40
CA SER A 122 -20.02 14.54 15.75
C SER A 122 -20.26 14.50 17.26
N THR A 123 -19.61 15.40 17.98
CA THR A 123 -19.88 15.64 19.41
C THR A 123 -21.20 16.38 19.57
#